data_AF-A0A3D4W9V2-F1
#
_entry.id   AF-A0A3D4W9V2-F1
#
_cell.length_a   1.000
_cell.length_b   1.000
_cell.length_c   1.000
_cell.angle_alpha   90.00
_cell.angle_beta   90.00
_cell.angle_gamma   90.00
#
_symmetry.space_group_name_H-M   'P 1'
#
loop_
_entity.id
_entity.type
_entity.pdbx_description
1 polymer ?
#
loop_
_entity_poly.entity_id
_entity_poly.type
_entity_poly.pdbx_seq_one_letter_code
_entity_poly.pdbx_strand_id
1 'polypeptide(L)'
;MFNYLSDAALVVFVYMSLVFALALVLHDNSIVDIFWGLGFIVLTVFSIIRNGSPGILQFLVTLMVLIWGLRLSVHIFKRNLGRGEDFRYANWRRTWKFFILRSFLQVFMLQGFFMLVISWPVLHVLNTPSPAVPGFIHVS
;
A
#
# COMPACT_ATOMS: atom_id res chain seq x y z
N MET A 1 -18.87 0.06 -7.78
CA MET A 1 -17.82 1.01 -7.36
C MET A 1 -17.73 1.18 -5.85
N PHE A 2 -18.81 1.58 -5.15
CA PHE A 2 -18.78 1.77 -3.69
C PHE A 2 -18.33 0.54 -2.89
N ASN A 3 -18.88 -0.65 -3.20
CA ASN A 3 -18.48 -1.91 -2.54
C ASN A 3 -16.98 -2.22 -2.75
N TYR A 4 -16.45 -1.91 -3.93
CA TYR A 4 -15.04 -2.13 -4.24
C TYR A 4 -14.12 -1.20 -3.44
N LEU A 5 -14.52 0.07 -3.29
CA LEU A 5 -13.78 1.03 -2.50
C LEU A 5 -13.81 0.69 -1.01
N SER A 6 -14.97 0.25 -0.49
CA SER A 6 -15.06 -0.19 0.91
C SER A 6 -14.18 -1.41 1.17
N ASP A 7 -14.12 -2.36 0.23
CA ASP A 7 -13.27 -3.53 0.37
C ASP A 7 -11.78 -3.16 0.29
N ALA A 8 -11.40 -2.27 -0.62
CA ALA A 8 -10.04 -1.72 -0.68
C ALA A 8 -9.68 -0.97 0.62
N ALA A 9 -10.59 -0.16 1.15
CA ALA A 9 -10.39 0.54 2.42
C ALA A 9 -10.23 -0.43 3.59
N LEU A 10 -11.00 -1.52 3.63
CA LEU A 10 -10.86 -2.58 4.62
C LEU A 10 -9.49 -3.26 4.52
N VAL A 11 -9.04 -3.59 3.31
CA VAL A 11 -7.71 -4.17 3.07
C VAL A 11 -6.61 -3.23 3.58
N VAL A 12 -6.71 -1.93 3.28
CA VAL A 12 -5.75 -0.92 3.78
C VAL A 12 -5.78 -0.82 5.29
N PHE A 13 -6.97 -0.81 5.90
CA PHE A 13 -7.12 -0.71 7.34
C PHE A 13 -6.49 -1.92 8.05
N VAL A 14 -6.78 -3.14 7.57
CA VAL A 14 -6.18 -4.37 8.10
C VAL A 14 -4.67 -4.35 7.91
N TYR A 15 -4.21 -3.97 6.71
CA TYR A 15 -2.79 -3.87 6.40
C TYR A 15 -2.06 -2.90 7.33
N MET A 16 -2.54 -1.67 7.47
CA MET A 16 -1.93 -0.66 8.34
C MET A 16 -1.97 -1.08 9.82
N SER A 17 -3.02 -1.79 10.24
CA SER A 17 -3.11 -2.35 11.60
C SER A 17 -2.06 -3.42 11.85
N LEU A 18 -1.81 -4.30 10.87
CA LEU A 18 -0.76 -5.32 10.96
C LEU A 18 0.64 -4.70 10.97
N VAL A 19 0.91 -3.71 10.09
CA VAL A 19 2.19 -2.99 10.07
C VAL A 19 2.39 -2.23 11.39
N PHE A 20 1.33 -1.67 11.97
CA PHE A 20 1.40 -1.03 13.28
C PHE A 20 1.73 -2.02 14.39
N ALA A 21 1.09 -3.20 14.41
CA ALA A 21 1.43 -4.25 15.37
C ALA A 21 2.90 -4.67 15.23
N LEU A 22 3.40 -4.81 14.00
CA LEU A 22 4.81 -5.09 13.74
C LEU A 22 5.72 -3.95 14.22
N ALA A 23 5.33 -2.70 14.03
CA ALA A 23 6.07 -1.53 14.49
C ALA A 23 6.16 -1.47 16.02
N LEU A 24 5.11 -1.87 16.73
CA LEU A 24 5.13 -2.01 18.19
C LEU A 24 6.11 -3.10 18.64
N VAL A 25 6.13 -4.26 17.97
CA VAL A 25 7.05 -5.36 18.30
C VAL A 25 8.50 -4.97 18.01
N LEU A 26 8.76 -4.39 16.83
CA LEU A 26 10.08 -3.93 16.41
C LEU A 26 10.54 -2.66 17.14
N HIS A 27 9.65 -2.03 17.91
CA HIS A 27 9.86 -0.73 18.55
C HIS A 27 10.29 0.38 17.58
N ASP A 28 9.99 0.20 16.29
CA ASP A 28 10.38 1.09 15.21
C ASP A 28 9.18 1.39 14.31
N ASN A 29 8.67 2.61 14.44
CA ASN A 29 7.59 3.11 13.61
C ASN A 29 8.09 3.62 12.25
N SER A 30 9.40 3.70 11.99
CA SER A 30 9.97 4.07 10.68
C SER A 30 9.68 3.03 9.61
N ILE A 31 9.39 1.79 10.03
CA ILE A 31 9.04 0.71 9.11
C ILE A 31 7.80 1.03 8.30
N VAL A 32 6.91 1.89 8.81
CA VAL A 32 5.68 2.27 8.10
C VAL A 32 6.01 2.83 6.71
N ASP A 33 7.09 3.60 6.57
CA ASP A 33 7.50 4.18 5.29
C ASP A 33 7.99 3.10 4.30
N ILE A 34 8.59 2.01 4.81
CA ILE A 34 9.04 0.87 4.01
C ILE A 34 7.84 0.05 3.53
N PHE A 35 6.93 -0.26 4.47
CA PHE A 35 5.73 -1.03 4.20
C PHE A 35 4.71 -0.24 3.38
N TRP A 36 4.72 1.09 3.42
CA TRP A 36 3.82 1.91 2.62
C TRP A 36 3.96 1.63 1.12
N GLY A 37 5.19 1.47 0.61
CA GLY A 37 5.44 1.05 -0.77
C GLY A 37 4.92 -0.36 -1.10
N LEU A 38 4.99 -1.29 -0.12
CA LEU A 38 4.45 -2.64 -0.26
C LEU A 38 2.91 -2.66 -0.21
N GLY A 39 2.30 -1.71 0.49
CA GLY A 39 0.84 -1.57 0.57
C GLY A 39 0.19 -1.34 -0.80
N PHE A 40 0.86 -0.63 -1.71
CA PHE A 40 0.40 -0.49 -3.10
C PHE A 40 0.38 -1.82 -3.86
N ILE A 41 1.36 -2.69 -3.60
CA ILE A 41 1.43 -4.03 -4.20
C ILE A 41 0.28 -4.90 -3.67
N VAL A 42 0.00 -4.82 -2.36
CA VAL A 42 -1.13 -5.54 -1.76
C VAL A 42 -2.45 -5.10 -2.39
N LEU A 43 -2.65 -3.79 -2.60
CA LEU A 43 -3.85 -3.25 -3.23
C LEU A 43 -4.02 -3.70 -4.68
N THR A 44 -2.96 -3.70 -5.50
CA THR A 44 -3.05 -4.13 -6.89
C THR A 44 -3.28 -5.63 -7.01
N VAL A 45 -2.63 -6.45 -6.17
CA VAL A 45 -2.87 -7.90 -6.10
C VAL A 45 -4.32 -8.20 -5.66
N PHE A 46 -4.81 -7.52 -4.62
CA PHE A 46 -6.20 -7.63 -4.20
C PHE A 46 -7.18 -7.32 -5.35
N SER A 47 -6.89 -6.26 -6.11
CA SER A 47 -7.72 -5.84 -7.24
C SER A 47 -7.77 -6.88 -8.35
N ILE A 48 -6.64 -7.52 -8.67
CA ILE A 48 -6.59 -8.61 -9.66
C ILE A 48 -7.42 -9.81 -9.19
N ILE A 49 -7.22 -10.26 -7.94
CA ILE A 49 -7.93 -11.41 -7.39
C ILE A 49 -9.45 -11.15 -7.38
N ARG A 50 -9.85 -9.92 -7.04
CA ARG A 50 -11.26 -9.53 -6.98
C ARG A 50 -11.93 -9.49 -8.35
N ASN A 51 -11.22 -9.05 -9.39
CA ASN A 51 -11.77 -8.90 -10.74
C ASN A 51 -11.66 -10.19 -11.58
N GLY A 52 -10.87 -11.18 -11.14
CA GLY A 52 -10.85 -12.56 -11.65
C GLY A 52 -10.20 -12.76 -13.02
N SER A 53 -10.33 -11.81 -13.95
CA SER A 53 -9.73 -11.88 -15.29
C SER A 53 -9.09 -10.54 -15.70
N PRO A 54 -7.85 -10.26 -15.27
CA PRO A 54 -7.14 -9.05 -15.66
C PRO A 54 -6.82 -9.10 -17.17
N GLY A 55 -7.18 -8.04 -17.91
CA GLY A 55 -6.70 -7.85 -19.27
C GLY A 55 -5.24 -7.39 -19.30
N ILE A 56 -4.71 -7.24 -20.52
CA ILE A 56 -3.29 -6.88 -20.75
C ILE A 56 -2.90 -5.56 -20.06
N LEU A 57 -3.80 -4.57 -20.06
CA LEU A 57 -3.58 -3.28 -19.41
C LEU A 57 -3.50 -3.41 -17.89
N GLN A 58 -4.40 -4.19 -17.28
CA GLN A 58 -4.41 -4.40 -15.83
C GLN A 58 -3.14 -5.14 -15.37
N PHE A 59 -2.66 -6.10 -16.17
CA PHE A 59 -1.40 -6.79 -15.91
C PHE A 59 -0.19 -5.84 -16.01
N LEU A 60 -0.10 -5.04 -17.07
CA LEU A 60 0.99 -4.06 -17.24
C LEU A 60 1.03 -3.03 -16.10
N VAL A 61 -0.12 -2.47 -15.74
CA VAL A 61 -0.23 -1.51 -14.63
C VAL A 61 0.21 -2.16 -13.32
N THR A 62 -0.22 -3.40 -13.06
CA THR A 62 0.19 -4.13 -11.86
C THR A 62 1.70 -4.34 -11.83
N LEU A 63 2.31 -4.75 -12.96
CA LEU A 63 3.75 -4.95 -13.04
C LEU A 63 4.51 -3.64 -12.80
N MET A 64 4.03 -2.53 -13.36
CA MET A 64 4.62 -1.20 -13.12
C MET A 64 4.53 -0.80 -11.65
N VAL A 65 3.38 -0.99 -11.01
CA VAL A 65 3.19 -0.71 -9.58
C VAL A 65 4.06 -1.63 -8.72
N LEU A 66 4.23 -2.89 -9.10
CA LEU A 66 5.09 -3.84 -8.41
C LEU A 66 6.56 -3.39 -8.47
N ILE A 67 7.06 -3.05 -9.67
CA ILE A 67 8.43 -2.57 -9.85
C ILE A 67 8.65 -1.27 -9.08
N TRP A 68 7.72 -0.32 -9.21
CA TRP A 68 7.81 0.98 -8.54
C TRP A 68 7.72 0.86 -7.01
N GLY A 69 6.75 0.10 -6.51
CA GLY A 69 6.52 -0.12 -5.09
C GLY A 69 7.70 -0.84 -4.44
N LEU A 70 8.20 -1.88 -5.09
CA LEU A 70 9.39 -2.61 -4.62
C LEU A 70 10.63 -1.71 -4.62
N ARG A 71 10.84 -0.91 -5.69
CA ARG A 71 11.95 0.07 -5.74
C ARG A 71 11.87 1.06 -4.59
N LEU A 72 10.68 1.60 -4.32
CA LEU A 72 10.47 2.56 -3.23
C LEU A 72 10.77 1.92 -1.87
N SER A 73 10.19 0.75 -1.58
CA SER A 73 10.43 0.02 -0.34
C SER A 73 11.89 -0.35 -0.15
N VAL A 74 12.58 -0.83 -1.20
CA VAL A 74 14.01 -1.17 -1.13
C VAL A 74 14.87 0.07 -0.93
N HIS A 75 14.56 1.20 -1.57
CA HIS A 75 15.30 2.45 -1.40
C HIS A 75 15.20 2.96 0.05
N ILE A 76 14.00 2.97 0.62
CA ILE A 76 13.78 3.41 2.01
C ILE A 76 14.40 2.40 2.98
N PHE A 77 14.25 1.09 2.73
CA PHE A 77 14.89 0.05 3.54
C PHE A 77 16.40 0.23 3.57
N LYS A 78 17.05 0.39 2.41
CA LYS A 78 18.51 0.63 2.33
C LYS A 78 18.93 1.91 3.04
N ARG A 79 18.09 2.95 3.03
CA ARG A 79 18.36 4.22 3.74
C ARG A 79 18.26 4.06 5.25
N ASN A 80 17.32 3.26 5.73
CA ASN A 80 17.12 3.01 7.17
C ASN A 80 18.04 1.90 7.70
N LEU A 81 18.56 1.03 6.84
CA LEU A 81 19.47 -0.05 7.21
C LEU A 81 20.78 0.50 7.79
N GLY A 82 20.99 0.28 9.08
CA GLY A 82 22.18 0.72 9.81
C GLY A 82 22.02 2.01 10.62
N ARG A 83 20.86 2.69 10.51
CA ARG A 83 20.44 3.69 11.49
C ARG A 83 19.64 2.94 12.56
N GLY A 84 20.05 3.01 13.83
CA GLY A 84 19.30 2.43 14.95
C GLY A 84 17.91 3.06 15.09
N GLU A 85 17.23 2.84 16.23
CA GLU A 85 15.92 3.48 16.51
C GLU A 85 15.98 4.98 16.17
N ASP A 86 15.12 5.43 15.24
CA ASP A 86 15.14 6.81 14.76
C ASP A 86 14.89 7.75 15.96
N PHE A 87 15.77 8.73 16.17
CA PHE A 87 15.75 9.65 17.33
C PHE A 87 14.38 10.29 17.53
N ARG A 88 13.62 10.45 16.45
CA ARG A 88 12.24 10.95 16.43
C ARG A 88 11.29 10.08 17.27
N TYR A 89 11.36 8.76 17.13
CA TYR A 89 10.49 7.82 17.85
C TYR A 89 10.90 7.63 19.31
N ALA A 90 12.22 7.59 19.58
CA ALA A 90 12.73 7.62 20.94
C ALA A 90 12.28 8.88 21.70
N ASN A 91 12.27 10.05 21.02
CA ASN A 91 11.80 11.30 21.61
C ASN A 91 10.28 11.32 21.84
N TRP A 92 9.49 10.78 20.91
CA TRP A 92 8.03 10.68 21.05
C TRP A 92 7.61 9.73 22.17
N ARG A 93 8.34 8.63 22.39
CA ARG A 93 8.13 7.73 23.54
C ARG A 93 8.29 8.47 24.88
N ARG A 94 9.19 9.46 24.93
CA ARG A 94 9.44 10.27 26.14
C ARG A 94 8.47 11.44 26.31
N THR A 95 7.95 12.01 25.22
CA THR A 95 7.12 13.23 25.27
C THR A 95 5.62 12.97 25.24
N TRP A 96 5.15 11.84 24.70
CA TRP A 96 3.71 11.63 24.49
C TRP A 96 3.08 10.68 25.51
N LYS A 97 2.12 11.18 26.30
CA LYS A 97 1.30 10.37 27.23
C LYS A 97 0.52 9.23 26.56
N PHE A 98 0.08 9.42 25.32
CA PHE A 98 -0.64 8.42 24.51
C PHE A 98 0.11 8.12 23.20
N PHE A 99 1.40 7.83 23.31
CA PHE A 99 2.29 7.58 22.16
C PHE A 99 1.69 6.58 21.16
N ILE A 100 1.22 5.42 21.64
CA ILE A 100 0.68 4.32 20.82
C ILE A 100 -0.53 4.78 19.99
N LEU A 101 -1.55 5.36 20.65
CA LEU A 101 -2.79 5.75 19.98
C LEU A 101 -2.58 6.92 19.00
N ARG A 102 -1.78 7.91 19.37
CA ARG A 102 -1.46 9.02 18.46
C ARG A 102 -0.63 8.56 17.27
N SER A 103 0.38 7.71 17.47
CA SER A 103 1.16 7.16 16.36
C SER A 103 0.27 6.36 15.41
N PHE A 104 -0.60 5.51 15.93
CA PHE A 104 -1.55 4.77 15.10
C PHE A 104 -2.45 5.69 14.26
N LEU A 105 -3.13 6.66 14.90
CA LEU A 105 -4.09 7.51 14.21
C LEU A 105 -3.42 8.55 13.30
N GLN A 106 -2.36 9.21 13.76
CA GLN A 106 -1.76 10.31 13.00
C GLN A 106 -0.72 9.86 11.99
N VAL A 107 -0.01 8.75 12.23
CA VAL A 107 1.02 8.26 11.31
C VAL A 107 0.43 7.18 10.42
N PHE A 108 -0.04 6.08 10.99
CA PHE A 108 -0.45 4.90 10.22
C PHE A 108 -1.76 5.11 9.47
N MET A 109 -2.81 5.60 10.15
CA MET A 109 -4.10 5.83 9.49
C MET A 109 -4.03 6.96 8.47
N LEU A 110 -3.28 8.03 8.74
CA LEU A 110 -3.08 9.11 7.78
C LEU A 110 -2.31 8.63 6.54
N GLN A 111 -1.25 7.84 6.74
CA GLN A 111 -0.54 7.22 5.62
C GLN A 111 -1.42 6.23 4.84
N GLY A 112 -2.25 5.45 5.53
CA GLY A 112 -3.26 4.59 4.91
C GLY A 112 -4.27 5.37 4.07
N PHE A 113 -4.75 6.51 4.58
CA PHE A 113 -5.63 7.41 3.85
C PHE A 113 -4.97 7.93 2.57
N PHE A 114 -3.73 8.45 2.66
CA PHE A 114 -2.99 8.90 1.48
C PHE A 114 -2.73 7.76 0.49
N MET A 115 -2.49 6.54 0.98
CA MET A 115 -2.34 5.37 0.10
C MET A 115 -3.60 5.13 -0.72
N LEU A 116 -4.79 5.24 -0.12
CA LEU A 116 -6.06 5.11 -0.84
C LEU A 116 -6.24 6.24 -1.87
N VAL A 117 -5.95 7.49 -1.49
CA VAL A 117 -6.06 8.65 -2.39
C VAL A 117 -5.12 8.51 -3.59
N ILE A 118 -3.87 8.10 -3.36
CA ILE A 118 -2.85 7.94 -4.41
C ILE A 118 -3.15 6.71 -5.27
N SER A 119 -3.68 5.64 -4.67
CA SER A 119 -4.07 4.42 -5.40
C SER A 119 -5.37 4.58 -6.17
N TRP A 120 -6.17 5.62 -5.90
CA TRP A 120 -7.46 5.85 -6.55
C TRP A 120 -7.44 5.71 -8.09
N PRO A 121 -6.56 6.42 -8.84
CA PRO A 121 -6.52 6.30 -10.31
C PRO A 121 -6.16 4.87 -10.75
N VAL A 122 -5.25 4.20 -10.04
CA VAL A 122 -4.85 2.82 -10.33
C VAL A 122 -6.03 1.87 -10.11
N LEU A 123 -6.70 1.99 -8.97
CA LEU A 123 -7.88 1.20 -8.62
C LEU A 123 -9.03 1.40 -9.62
N HIS A 124 -9.20 2.62 -10.14
CA HIS A 124 -10.17 2.92 -11.18
C HIS A 124 -9.84 2.19 -12.50
N VAL A 125 -8.58 2.25 -12.95
CA VAL A 125 -8.12 1.55 -14.16
C VAL A 125 -8.23 0.03 -14.02
N LEU A 126 -7.96 -0.51 -12.83
CA LEU A 126 -8.09 -1.94 -12.57
C LEU A 126 -9.55 -2.41 -12.51
N ASN A 127 -10.49 -1.53 -12.15
CA ASN A 127 -11.92 -1.83 -12.10
C ASN A 127 -12.62 -1.63 -13.46
N THR A 128 -12.07 -0.80 -14.35
CA THR A 128 -12.62 -0.68 -15.70
C THR A 128 -12.40 -1.96 -16.51
N PRO A 129 -13.44 -2.53 -17.13
CA PRO A 129 -13.29 -3.64 -18.07
C PRO A 129 -12.26 -3.26 -19.12
N SER A 130 -11.29 -4.14 -19.38
CA SER A 130 -10.36 -3.92 -20.48
C SER A 130 -11.17 -3.77 -21.78
N PRO A 131 -10.95 -2.73 -22.58
CA PRO A 131 -11.52 -2.69 -23.92
C PRO A 131 -11.07 -3.97 -24.63
N ALA A 132 -12.01 -4.72 -25.20
CA ALA A 132 -11.65 -5.83 -26.06
C ALA A 132 -10.67 -5.29 -27.10
N VAL A 133 -9.50 -5.91 -27.25
CA VAL A 133 -8.52 -5.51 -28.26
C VAL A 133 -9.24 -5.56 -29.61
N PRO A 134 -9.52 -4.42 -30.27
CA PRO A 134 -10.15 -4.45 -31.58
C PRO A 134 -9.04 -4.86 -32.56
N GLY A 135 -8.87 -6.15 -32.80
CA GLY A 135 -7.81 -6.59 -33.73
C GLY A 135 -7.40 -8.06 -33.75
N PHE A 136 -7.89 -8.93 -32.87
CA PHE A 136 -7.77 -10.37 -33.12
C PHE A 136 -9.00 -10.83 -33.90
N ILE A 137 -8.93 -10.57 -35.20
CA ILE A 137 -9.80 -11.18 -36.19
C ILE A 137 -9.71 -12.69 -35.96
N HIS A 138 -10.83 -13.32 -35.61
CA HIS A 138 -10.98 -14.76 -35.74
C HIS A 138 -10.72 -15.10 -37.21
N VAL A 139 -9.52 -15.57 -37.53
CA VAL A 139 -9.28 -16.28 -38.78
C VAL A 139 -9.63 -17.74 -38.49
N SER A 140 -10.90 -18.06 -38.70
CA SER A 140 -11.42 -19.42 -38.89
C SER A 140 -11.28 -19.83 -40.34
#